data_AF-A0A2T6LH52-F1
#
_entry.id   AF-A0A2T6LH52-F1
#
_cell.length_a   1.000
_cell.length_b   1.000
_cell.length_c   1.000
_cell.angle_alpha   90.00
_cell.angle_beta   90.00
_cell.angle_gamma   90.00
#
_symmetry.space_group_name_H-M   'P 1'
#
loop_
_entity.id
_entity.type
_entity.pdbx_description
1 polymer ?
#
loop_
_entity_poly.entity_id
_entity_poly.type
_entity_poly.pdbx_seq_one_letter_code
_entity_poly.pdbx_strand_id
1 'polypeptide(L)'
;MSGHVFVDETKARDYLLVAVAIDSADLKAARSTIRSLTMPGQARLHMHRESDSRRRKILAAISKLPVEATIFRAGGVDRPRRKEADRRKACLEELVTGAIRDARTSICIEHDDSMIQVDRSVLVAATKAHHAENTLRYRHDRAASEPLLALPDAVAWAWARGGEWRPRCDDLVTKVIDT
;
A
#
# COMPACT_ATOMS: atom_id res chain seq x y z
N MET A 1 0.54 20.17 2.35
CA MET A 1 -0.11 19.53 1.18
C MET A 1 -0.93 18.37 1.70
N SER A 2 -2.20 18.25 1.31
CA SER A 2 -2.99 17.07 1.66
C SER A 2 -2.56 15.90 0.77
N GLY A 3 -2.40 14.73 1.37
CA GLY A 3 -1.93 13.53 0.67
C GLY A 3 -2.75 12.31 1.05
N HIS A 4 -2.83 11.35 0.13
CA HIS A 4 -3.53 10.10 0.30
C HIS A 4 -2.53 8.96 0.30
N VAL A 5 -2.80 7.95 1.12
CA VAL A 5 -2.00 6.74 1.22
C VAL A 5 -2.88 5.56 0.83
N PHE A 6 -2.39 4.71 -0.08
CA PHE A 6 -3.03 3.48 -0.51
C PHE A 6 -2.24 2.29 0.01
N VAL A 7 -2.93 1.30 0.56
CA VAL A 7 -2.30 0.22 1.32
C VAL A 7 -2.77 -1.13 0.82
N ASP A 8 -1.82 -2.02 0.59
CA ASP A 8 -2.03 -3.44 0.33
C ASP A 8 -1.02 -4.27 1.15
N GLU A 9 -1.34 -5.55 1.37
CA GLU A 9 -0.49 -6.49 2.09
C GLU A 9 -0.06 -7.67 1.20
N THR A 10 1.14 -8.20 1.45
CA THR A 10 1.55 -9.46 0.86
C THR A 10 2.20 -10.37 1.90
N LYS A 11 1.94 -11.68 1.75
CA LYS A 11 2.35 -12.75 2.67
C LYS A 11 3.29 -13.76 1.99
N ALA A 12 3.84 -13.42 0.82
CA ALA A 12 4.54 -14.38 -0.03
C ALA A 12 5.86 -14.92 0.57
N ARG A 13 6.54 -14.15 1.43
CA ARG A 13 7.75 -14.57 2.16
C ARG A 13 7.74 -14.03 3.58
N ASP A 14 7.87 -12.71 3.69
CA ASP A 14 7.67 -11.96 4.93
C ASP A 14 6.26 -11.36 4.91
N TYR A 15 5.75 -11.01 6.10
CA TYR A 15 4.55 -10.17 6.16
C TYR A 15 4.98 -8.74 5.79
N LEU A 16 4.53 -8.27 4.64
CA LEU A 16 4.79 -6.92 4.16
C LEU A 16 3.47 -6.17 4.06
N LEU A 17 3.44 -4.98 4.65
CA LEU A 17 2.41 -3.99 4.40
C LEU A 17 3.05 -2.86 3.59
N VAL A 18 2.51 -2.58 2.41
CA VAL A 18 3.06 -1.58 1.50
C VAL A 18 2.11 -0.41 1.42
N ALA A 19 2.62 0.78 1.71
CA ALA A 19 1.88 2.03 1.69
C ALA A 19 2.44 2.94 0.61
N VAL A 20 1.60 3.32 -0.36
CA VAL A 20 1.97 4.26 -1.42
C VAL A 20 1.27 5.59 -1.19
N ALA A 21 2.07 6.62 -0.96
CA ALA A 21 1.63 8.00 -0.77
C ALA A 21 1.62 8.76 -2.09
N ILE A 22 0.59 9.60 -2.27
CA ILE A 22 0.41 10.49 -3.41
C ILE A 22 -0.27 11.78 -2.95
N ASP A 23 0.11 12.92 -3.53
CA ASP A 23 -0.53 14.19 -3.22
C ASP A 23 -1.91 14.31 -3.85
N SER A 24 -2.81 15.05 -3.20
CA SER A 24 -4.20 15.19 -3.66
C SER A 24 -4.31 15.77 -5.07
N ALA A 25 -3.34 16.58 -5.51
CA ALA A 25 -3.29 17.17 -6.85
C ALA A 25 -3.12 16.11 -7.95
N ASP A 26 -2.39 15.02 -7.68
CA ASP A 26 -2.01 14.02 -8.67
C ASP A 26 -2.98 12.83 -8.74
N LEU A 27 -3.90 12.72 -7.78
CA LEU A 27 -4.86 11.62 -7.69
C LEU A 27 -5.62 11.36 -8.99
N LYS A 28 -6.09 12.42 -9.66
CA LYS A 28 -6.87 12.28 -10.89
C LYS A 28 -6.02 11.71 -12.03
N ALA A 29 -4.81 12.24 -12.19
CA ALA A 29 -3.87 11.79 -13.20
C ALA A 29 -3.43 10.33 -12.96
N ALA A 30 -3.05 10.00 -11.71
CA ALA A 30 -2.68 8.65 -11.33
C ALA A 30 -3.82 7.63 -11.56
N ARG A 31 -5.06 7.97 -11.18
CA ARG A 31 -6.23 7.10 -11.45
C ARG A 31 -6.43 6.88 -12.95
N SER A 32 -6.25 7.91 -13.77
CA SER A 32 -6.33 7.81 -15.22
C SER A 32 -5.26 6.87 -15.78
N THR A 33 -4.01 7.01 -15.32
CA THR A 33 -2.90 6.13 -15.70
C THR A 33 -3.21 4.67 -15.37
N ILE A 34 -3.61 4.36 -14.12
CA ILE A 34 -3.91 2.97 -13.73
C ILE A 34 -5.09 2.38 -14.52
N ARG A 35 -6.15 3.16 -14.74
CA ARG A 35 -7.29 2.72 -15.57
C ARG A 35 -6.86 2.40 -17.01
N SER A 36 -5.98 3.22 -17.60
CA SER A 36 -5.46 2.98 -18.95
C SER A 36 -4.62 1.69 -19.08
N LEU A 37 -4.07 1.20 -17.96
CA LEU A 37 -3.30 -0.05 -17.90
C LEU A 37 -4.18 -1.28 -17.67
N THR A 38 -5.43 -1.08 -17.23
CA THR A 38 -6.40 -2.14 -16.97
C THR A 38 -7.00 -2.62 -18.30
N MET A 39 -6.96 -3.92 -18.56
CA MET A 39 -7.40 -4.47 -19.85
C MET A 39 -8.92 -4.47 -20.00
N PRO A 40 -9.45 -4.46 -21.25
CA PRO A 40 -10.86 -4.74 -21.48
C PRO A 40 -11.30 -6.05 -20.81
N GLY A 41 -12.41 -6.01 -20.08
CA GLY A 41 -12.93 -7.15 -19.31
C GLY A 41 -12.26 -7.39 -17.95
N GLN A 42 -11.19 -6.66 -17.62
CA GLN A 42 -10.54 -6.75 -16.32
C GLN A 42 -11.15 -5.76 -15.33
N ALA A 43 -11.66 -6.25 -14.20
CA ALA A 43 -12.27 -5.39 -13.18
C ALA A 43 -11.25 -4.53 -12.42
N ARG A 44 -10.02 -5.02 -12.23
CA ARG A 44 -8.92 -4.33 -11.55
C ARG A 44 -7.56 -4.78 -12.04
N LEU A 45 -6.56 -3.91 -12.00
CA LEU A 45 -5.15 -4.29 -12.19
C LEU A 45 -4.67 -5.08 -10.96
N HIS A 46 -4.07 -6.25 -11.18
CA HIS A 46 -3.43 -7.03 -10.11
C HIS A 46 -2.23 -7.81 -10.66
N MET A 47 -1.02 -7.50 -10.19
CA MET A 47 0.24 -7.93 -10.83
C MET A 47 0.39 -9.44 -10.98
N HIS A 48 -0.13 -10.22 -10.03
CA HIS A 48 -0.05 -11.68 -10.10
C HIS A 48 -0.76 -12.25 -11.35
N ARG A 49 -1.79 -11.56 -11.87
CA ARG A 49 -2.58 -11.99 -13.04
C ARG A 49 -2.01 -11.50 -14.38
N GLU A 50 -0.97 -10.68 -14.36
CA GLU A 50 -0.39 -10.07 -15.56
C GLU A 50 0.72 -10.93 -16.16
N SER A 51 0.93 -10.84 -17.48
CA SER A 51 2.11 -11.43 -18.12
C SER A 51 3.37 -10.60 -17.83
N ASP A 52 4.56 -11.19 -17.96
CA ASP A 52 5.83 -10.49 -17.68
C ASP A 52 6.03 -9.25 -18.56
N SER A 53 5.63 -9.30 -19.83
CA SER A 53 5.65 -8.11 -20.70
C SER A 53 4.77 -6.98 -20.14
N ARG A 54 3.57 -7.32 -19.67
CA ARG A 54 2.65 -6.36 -19.06
C ARG A 54 3.15 -5.85 -17.72
N ARG A 55 3.71 -6.71 -16.86
CA ARG A 55 4.32 -6.32 -15.57
C ARG A 55 5.40 -5.27 -15.77
N ARG A 56 6.27 -5.44 -16.78
CA ARG A 56 7.29 -4.43 -17.13
C ARG A 56 6.66 -3.10 -17.56
N LYS A 57 5.63 -3.15 -18.42
CA LYS A 57 4.90 -1.95 -18.87
C LYS A 57 4.21 -1.22 -17.71
N ILE A 58 3.60 -1.96 -16.80
CA ILE A 58 2.89 -1.43 -15.64
C ILE A 58 3.88 -0.75 -14.69
N LEU A 59 4.95 -1.43 -14.29
CA LEU A 59 5.97 -0.86 -13.41
C LEU A 59 6.64 0.38 -14.02
N ALA A 60 6.93 0.37 -15.32
CA ALA A 60 7.50 1.52 -16.02
C ALA A 60 6.53 2.71 -16.15
N ALA A 61 5.22 2.47 -16.09
CA ALA A 61 4.22 3.54 -16.06
C ALA A 61 4.05 4.10 -14.64
N ILE A 62 4.06 3.22 -13.63
CA ILE A 62 3.97 3.60 -12.21
C ILE A 62 5.21 4.39 -11.79
N SER A 63 6.41 4.02 -12.26
CA SER A 63 7.67 4.72 -11.95
C SER A 63 7.70 6.18 -12.43
N LYS A 64 6.73 6.61 -13.24
CA LYS A 64 6.60 8.00 -13.74
C LYS A 64 5.57 8.81 -12.94
N LEU A 65 4.86 8.19 -12.02
CA LEU A 65 3.91 8.88 -11.15
C LEU A 65 4.66 9.52 -9.97
N PRO A 66 4.23 10.70 -9.49
CA PRO A 66 4.81 11.33 -8.31
C PRO A 66 4.29 10.64 -7.04
N VAL A 67 4.81 9.43 -6.77
CA VAL A 67 4.39 8.60 -5.64
C VAL A 67 5.59 8.13 -4.84
N GLU A 68 5.38 7.92 -3.54
CA GLU A 68 6.40 7.43 -2.62
C GLU A 68 5.86 6.18 -1.91
N ALA A 69 6.62 5.10 -1.91
CA ALA A 69 6.28 3.85 -1.26
C ALA A 69 7.08 3.69 0.05
N THR A 70 6.37 3.30 1.11
CA THR A 70 6.94 2.82 2.37
C THR A 70 6.58 1.36 2.55
N ILE A 71 7.58 0.53 2.85
CA ILE A 71 7.40 -0.90 3.12
C ILE A 71 7.55 -1.15 4.62
N PHE A 72 6.52 -1.67 5.25
CA PHE A 72 6.55 -2.15 6.63
C PHE A 72 6.74 -3.67 6.62
N ARG A 73 7.78 -4.16 7.29
CA ARG A 73 8.14 -5.58 7.32
C ARG A 73 7.99 -6.12 8.74
N ALA A 74 7.06 -7.06 8.91
CA ALA A 74 6.83 -7.73 10.17
C ALA A 74 7.26 -9.20 10.13
N GLY A 75 8.28 -9.53 10.94
CA GLY A 75 8.72 -10.92 11.13
C GLY A 75 9.81 -11.39 10.18
N GLY A 76 10.96 -10.69 10.19
CA GLY A 76 12.20 -11.17 9.58
C GLY A 76 12.85 -12.34 10.32
N VAL A 77 13.94 -12.86 9.77
CA VAL A 77 14.66 -14.08 10.21
C VAL A 77 14.99 -14.07 11.71
N ASP A 78 15.26 -12.90 12.28
CA ASP A 78 15.71 -12.73 13.66
C ASP A 78 14.58 -12.44 14.68
N ARG A 79 13.30 -12.45 14.25
CA ARG A 79 12.16 -12.17 15.15
C ARG A 79 11.31 -13.43 15.39
N PRO A 80 10.83 -13.64 16.63
CA PRO A 80 9.88 -14.73 16.91
C PRO A 80 8.68 -14.64 15.97
N ARG A 81 8.20 -15.78 15.46
CA ARG A 81 6.98 -15.81 14.67
C ARG A 81 5.79 -15.36 15.54
N ARG A 82 5.46 -14.08 15.49
CA ARG A 82 4.20 -13.54 16.00
C ARG A 82 3.04 -14.01 15.16
N LYS A 83 1.84 -14.04 15.75
CA LYS A 83 0.60 -14.29 15.01
C LYS A 83 0.42 -13.20 13.96
N GLU A 84 -0.20 -13.54 12.84
CA GLU A 84 -0.43 -12.63 11.72
C GLU A 84 -1.14 -11.34 12.15
N ALA A 85 -2.17 -11.46 13.00
CA ALA A 85 -2.89 -10.32 13.55
C ALA A 85 -1.98 -9.34 14.30
N ASP A 86 -0.99 -9.83 15.07
CA ASP A 86 -0.06 -8.97 15.80
C ASP A 86 0.91 -8.24 14.85
N ARG A 87 1.31 -8.90 13.76
CA ARG A 87 2.15 -8.31 12.71
C ARG A 87 1.41 -7.22 11.97
N ARG A 88 0.17 -7.51 11.55
CA ARG A 88 -0.72 -6.54 10.90
C ARG A 88 -0.95 -5.33 11.80
N LYS A 89 -1.27 -5.56 13.07
CA LYS A 89 -1.43 -4.50 14.06
C LYS A 89 -0.21 -3.58 14.14
N ALA A 90 1.00 -4.15 14.31
CA ALA A 90 2.22 -3.36 14.40
C ALA A 90 2.48 -2.53 13.12
N CYS A 91 2.27 -3.11 11.94
CA CYS A 91 2.37 -2.37 10.68
C CYS A 91 1.34 -1.23 10.57
N LEU A 92 0.10 -1.45 11.01
CA LEU A 92 -0.95 -0.41 10.97
C LEU A 92 -0.68 0.74 11.95
N GLU A 93 -0.14 0.45 13.14
CA GLU A 93 0.25 1.48 14.12
C GLU A 93 1.38 2.37 13.57
N GLU A 94 2.40 1.77 12.97
CA GLU A 94 3.51 2.49 12.32
C GLU A 94 3.05 3.25 11.07
N LEU A 95 2.12 2.70 10.29
CA LEU A 95 1.48 3.38 9.16
C LEU A 95 0.78 4.66 9.61
N VAL A 96 -0.02 4.60 10.68
CA VAL A 96 -0.74 5.79 11.20
C VAL A 96 0.26 6.83 11.70
N THR A 97 1.27 6.41 12.46
CA THR A 97 2.35 7.29 12.94
C THR A 97 3.04 8.00 11.78
N GLY A 98 3.41 7.25 10.74
CA GLY A 98 4.06 7.79 9.55
C GLY A 98 3.16 8.73 8.75
N ALA A 99 1.88 8.37 8.57
CA ALA A 99 0.91 9.20 7.86
C ALA A 99 0.71 10.55 8.55
N ILE A 100 0.64 10.58 9.88
CA ILE A 100 0.49 11.82 10.66
C ILE A 100 1.76 12.67 10.55
N ARG A 101 2.94 12.06 10.76
CA ARG A 101 4.22 12.76 10.64
C ARG A 101 4.41 13.40 9.27
N ASP A 102 3.99 12.71 8.21
CA ASP A 102 4.12 13.16 6.83
C ASP A 102 2.87 13.98 6.38
N ALA A 103 2.04 14.44 7.33
CA ALA A 103 0.86 15.30 7.15
C ALA A 103 -0.16 14.77 6.11
N ARG A 104 -0.28 13.44 5.98
CA ARG A 104 -1.27 12.78 5.13
C ARG A 104 -2.64 12.88 5.77
N THR A 105 -3.68 12.95 4.93
CA THR A 105 -5.06 13.23 5.37
C THR A 105 -6.00 12.05 5.14
N SER A 106 -5.58 11.05 4.37
CA SER A 106 -6.40 9.89 4.04
C SER A 106 -5.55 8.63 3.90
N ILE A 107 -6.01 7.54 4.51
CA ILE A 107 -5.52 6.18 4.28
C ILE A 107 -6.63 5.34 3.65
N CYS A 108 -6.32 4.62 2.58
CA CYS A 108 -7.21 3.72 1.88
C CYS A 108 -6.61 2.32 1.90
N ILE A 109 -7.26 1.39 2.59
CA ILE A 109 -6.80 0.00 2.71
C ILE A 109 -7.65 -0.86 1.79
N GLU A 110 -7.04 -1.84 1.11
CA GLU A 110 -7.82 -2.84 0.39
C GLU A 110 -8.75 -3.60 1.34
N HIS A 111 -10.01 -3.68 0.94
CA HIS A 111 -11.08 -4.31 1.71
C HIS A 111 -10.94 -5.83 1.71
N ASP A 112 -10.73 -6.40 2.90
CA ASP A 112 -10.87 -7.83 3.20
C ASP A 112 -11.93 -8.01 4.31
N ASP A 113 -13.06 -8.67 3.98
CA ASP A 113 -14.20 -8.87 4.88
C ASP A 113 -13.81 -9.53 6.21
N SER A 114 -12.74 -10.34 6.23
CA SER A 114 -12.28 -11.04 7.42
C SER A 114 -11.51 -10.16 8.42
N MET A 115 -10.94 -9.05 7.96
CA MET A 115 -10.01 -8.22 8.76
C MET A 115 -10.54 -6.83 9.13
N ILE A 116 -11.63 -6.36 8.50
CA ILE A 116 -12.14 -4.99 8.69
C ILE A 116 -12.37 -4.60 10.15
N GLN A 117 -12.97 -5.47 10.97
CA GLN A 117 -13.31 -5.10 12.35
C GLN A 117 -12.05 -4.94 13.20
N VAL A 118 -11.07 -5.82 13.00
CA VAL A 118 -9.78 -5.76 13.69
C VAL A 118 -9.03 -4.51 13.24
N ASP A 119 -8.91 -4.27 11.94
CA ASP A 119 -8.22 -3.11 11.38
C ASP A 119 -8.84 -1.80 11.86
N ARG A 120 -10.17 -1.70 11.85
CA ARG A 120 -10.89 -0.53 12.37
C ARG A 120 -10.53 -0.26 13.82
N SER A 121 -10.50 -1.29 14.66
CA SER A 121 -10.16 -1.11 16.09
C SER A 121 -8.74 -0.56 16.27
N VAL A 122 -7.78 -1.06 15.50
CA VAL A 122 -6.37 -0.63 15.55
C VAL A 122 -6.23 0.80 15.03
N LEU A 123 -6.83 1.11 13.88
CA LEU A 123 -6.77 2.44 13.28
C LEU A 123 -7.41 3.52 14.15
N VAL A 124 -8.57 3.22 14.77
CA VAL A 124 -9.23 4.11 15.73
C VAL A 124 -8.30 4.37 16.92
N ALA A 125 -7.76 3.31 17.53
CA ALA A 125 -6.90 3.43 18.71
C ALA A 125 -5.63 4.23 18.41
N ALA A 126 -4.95 3.93 17.29
CA ALA A 126 -3.74 4.63 16.88
C ALA A 126 -4.02 6.11 16.56
N THR A 127 -5.07 6.41 15.79
CA THR A 127 -5.42 7.79 15.44
C THR A 127 -5.75 8.62 16.69
N LYS A 128 -6.46 8.03 17.66
CA LYS A 128 -6.78 8.64 18.94
C LYS A 128 -5.55 8.90 19.81
N ALA A 129 -4.60 7.97 19.83
CA ALA A 129 -3.35 8.13 20.58
C ALA A 129 -2.51 9.33 20.10
N HIS A 130 -2.69 9.74 18.84
CA HIS A 130 -2.03 10.90 18.25
C HIS A 130 -2.91 12.16 18.16
N HIS A 131 -4.13 12.15 18.72
CA HIS A 131 -5.09 13.25 18.61
C HIS A 131 -5.39 13.69 17.16
N ALA A 132 -5.41 12.72 16.23
CA ALA A 132 -5.51 12.96 14.80
C ALA A 132 -6.89 12.61 14.19
N GLU A 133 -7.92 12.42 15.04
CA GLU A 133 -9.24 11.94 14.61
C GLU A 133 -9.90 12.85 13.57
N ASN A 134 -9.57 14.15 13.61
CA ASN A 134 -10.11 15.17 12.70
C ASN A 134 -9.19 15.47 11.51
N THR A 135 -7.95 14.98 11.52
CA THR A 135 -6.93 15.31 10.50
C THR A 135 -6.62 14.13 9.58
N LEU A 136 -6.77 12.89 10.07
CA LEU A 136 -6.51 11.68 9.32
C LEU A 136 -7.78 10.83 9.21
N ARG A 137 -8.25 10.62 7.97
CA ARG A 137 -9.35 9.69 7.69
C ARG A 137 -8.81 8.35 7.23
N TYR A 138 -9.47 7.25 7.59
CA TYR A 138 -9.19 5.94 7.03
C TYR A 138 -10.46 5.33 6.44
N ARG A 139 -10.31 4.64 5.32
CA ARG A 139 -11.39 3.92 4.63
C ARG A 139 -10.89 2.58 4.12
N HIS A 140 -11.83 1.64 3.95
CA HIS A 140 -11.59 0.37 3.29
C HIS A 140 -12.38 0.36 1.98
N ASP A 141 -11.69 0.18 0.86
CA ASP A 141 -12.30 0.13 -0.46
C ASP A 141 -11.94 -1.17 -1.17
N ARG A 142 -12.85 -1.67 -2.00
CA ARG A 142 -12.54 -2.80 -2.89
C ARG A 142 -11.60 -2.32 -3.98
N ALA A 143 -10.59 -3.10 -4.34
CA ALA A 143 -9.64 -2.71 -5.38
C ALA A 143 -10.26 -2.56 -6.80
N ALA A 144 -11.46 -3.10 -7.03
CA ALA A 144 -12.22 -2.80 -8.25
C ALA A 144 -12.86 -1.38 -8.24
N SER A 145 -13.10 -0.82 -7.06
CA SER A 145 -13.73 0.50 -6.88
C SER A 145 -12.70 1.65 -6.80
N GLU A 146 -11.52 1.38 -6.24
CA GLU A 146 -10.42 2.34 -6.15
C GLU A 146 -9.19 1.83 -6.91
N PRO A 147 -8.93 2.33 -8.14
CA PRO A 147 -7.81 1.87 -8.96
C PRO A 147 -6.44 2.06 -8.31
N LEU A 148 -6.27 3.07 -7.46
CA LEU A 148 -4.97 3.35 -6.84
C LEU A 148 -4.52 2.29 -5.82
N LEU A 149 -5.42 1.38 -5.41
CA LEU A 149 -5.03 0.19 -4.65
C LEU A 149 -4.13 -0.76 -5.47
N ALA A 150 -4.06 -0.61 -6.79
CA ALA A 150 -3.10 -1.35 -7.61
C ALA A 150 -1.65 -0.87 -7.45
N LEU A 151 -1.41 0.34 -6.91
CA LEU A 151 -0.07 0.86 -6.66
C LEU A 151 0.67 0.07 -5.58
N PRO A 152 0.13 -0.09 -4.35
CA PRO A 152 0.79 -0.90 -3.33
C PRO A 152 0.89 -2.38 -3.72
N ASP A 153 -0.10 -2.95 -4.42
CA ASP A 153 0.02 -4.31 -5.01
C ASP A 153 1.22 -4.41 -5.94
N ALA A 154 1.40 -3.43 -6.82
CA ALA A 154 2.49 -3.45 -7.80
C ALA A 154 3.87 -3.40 -7.14
N VAL A 155 4.02 -2.54 -6.14
CA VAL A 155 5.26 -2.41 -5.37
C VAL A 155 5.50 -3.67 -4.52
N ALA A 156 4.48 -4.14 -3.80
CA ALA A 156 4.54 -5.37 -3.01
C ALA A 156 4.96 -6.57 -3.85
N TRP A 157 4.34 -6.75 -5.02
CA TRP A 157 4.65 -7.84 -5.93
C TRP A 157 6.09 -7.76 -6.45
N ALA A 158 6.54 -6.59 -6.93
CA ALA A 158 7.87 -6.41 -7.48
C ALA A 158 8.96 -6.65 -6.41
N TRP A 159 8.74 -6.10 -5.22
CA TRP A 159 9.63 -6.28 -4.08
C TRP A 159 9.73 -7.75 -3.64
N ALA A 160 8.58 -8.40 -3.42
CA ALA A 160 8.54 -9.79 -2.96
C ALA A 160 9.05 -10.79 -4.00
N ARG A 161 8.81 -10.53 -5.30
CA ARG A 161 9.31 -11.38 -6.40
C ARG A 161 10.83 -11.29 -6.54
N GLY A 162 11.42 -10.13 -6.28
CA GLY A 162 12.87 -9.92 -6.37
C GLY A 162 13.42 -10.06 -7.79
N GLY A 163 14.71 -10.38 -7.90
CA GLY A 163 15.38 -10.56 -9.20
C GLY A 163 15.31 -9.31 -10.07
N GLU A 164 14.91 -9.46 -11.34
CA GLU A 164 14.76 -8.32 -12.28
C GLU A 164 13.63 -7.34 -11.92
N TRP A 165 12.75 -7.71 -10.96
CA TRP A 165 11.54 -6.95 -10.67
C TRP A 165 11.75 -5.89 -9.61
N ARG A 166 12.53 -6.19 -8.56
CA ARG A 166 12.78 -5.26 -7.45
C ARG A 166 13.44 -3.94 -7.90
N PRO A 167 14.48 -3.95 -8.75
CA PRO A 167 15.06 -2.70 -9.26
C PRO A 167 14.07 -1.78 -9.99
N ARG A 168 12.93 -2.30 -10.45
CA ARG A 168 11.90 -1.51 -11.15
C ARG A 168 10.98 -0.74 -10.21
N CYS A 169 11.02 -1.02 -8.91
CA CYS A 169 10.30 -0.26 -7.90
C CYS A 169 11.23 0.43 -6.89
N ASP A 170 12.56 0.25 -6.96
CA ASP A 170 13.49 0.81 -5.97
C ASP A 170 13.38 2.34 -5.88
N ASP A 171 13.28 3.04 -7.02
CA ASP A 171 13.11 4.51 -7.04
C ASP A 171 11.79 4.99 -6.42
N LEU A 172 10.79 4.10 -6.31
CA LEU A 172 9.53 4.39 -5.64
C LEU A 172 9.64 4.18 -4.14
N VAL A 173 10.48 3.24 -3.69
CA VAL A 173 10.58 2.84 -2.28
C VAL A 173 11.51 3.79 -1.55
N THR A 174 10.93 4.71 -0.78
CA THR A 174 11.69 5.72 -0.03
C THR A 174 12.04 5.26 1.39
N LYS A 175 11.26 4.32 1.96
CA LYS A 175 11.43 3.84 3.34
C LYS A 175 11.14 2.34 3.46
N VAL A 176 11.94 1.65 4.26
CA VAL A 176 11.68 0.28 4.73
C VAL A 176 11.76 0.28 6.25
N ILE A 177 10.69 -0.13 6.92
CA ILE A 177 10.53 -0.06 8.38
C ILE A 177 10.29 -1.46 8.94
N ASP A 178 11.10 -1.87 9.92
CA ASP A 178 10.98 -3.17 10.58
C ASP A 178 10.13 -3.07 11.84
N THR A 179 8.88 -3.52 11.76
CA THR A 179 7.85 -3.40 12.80
C THR A 179 7.81 -4.58 13.75
#